data_AF-A0A2U3Q921-F1
#
_entry.id   AF-A0A2U3Q921-F1
#
_cell.length_a   1.000
_cell.length_b   1.000
_cell.length_c   1.000
_cell.angle_alpha   90.00
_cell.angle_beta   90.00
_cell.angle_gamma   90.00
#
_symmetry.space_group_name_H-M   'P 1'
#
loop_
_entity.id
_entity.type
_entity.pdbx_description
1 polymer ?
#
loop_
_entity_poly.entity_id
_entity_poly.type
_entity_poly.pdbx_seq_one_letter_code
_entity_poly.pdbx_strand_id
1 'polypeptide(L)'
;MPEGWERRDLASATKRSREDFPVPDLVKFALGTVLRFPTAGPEDKVRWTVFTMFNGVEVSLELRKFGFTICHAAGAKVDIKRLCGQLCHAVALTEQWLAALAQEQIQANNVTIANRNTEFDRRYRFFRALADSAYKRAAKTPRKKPKAKTALSEMDAIAATFDDLTASWRHNSRLSTEGFFYSVAMARCVLQPA
;
A
#
# COMPACT_ATOMS: atom_id res chain seq x y z
N MET A 1 -21.56 -3.75 -29.53
CA MET A 1 -22.15 -4.55 -28.44
C MET A 1 -22.76 -5.78 -29.09
N PRO A 2 -22.40 -7.01 -28.70
CA PRO A 2 -23.15 -8.19 -29.13
C PRO A 2 -24.58 -8.11 -28.59
N GLU A 3 -25.56 -8.53 -29.38
CA GLU A 3 -26.96 -8.65 -28.97
C GLU A 3 -27.09 -9.45 -27.67
N GLY A 4 -27.84 -8.94 -26.69
CA GLY A 4 -28.10 -9.60 -25.41
C GLY A 4 -27.28 -9.11 -24.21
N TRP A 5 -26.21 -8.33 -24.42
CA TRP A 5 -25.41 -7.70 -23.35
C TRP A 5 -25.82 -6.24 -23.12
N GLU A 6 -27.12 -5.99 -22.98
CA GLU A 6 -27.57 -4.69 -22.48
C GLU A 6 -27.06 -4.49 -21.06
N ARG A 7 -26.79 -3.24 -20.66
CA ARG A 7 -26.35 -2.88 -19.31
C ARG A 7 -27.52 -3.12 -18.35
N ARG A 8 -27.84 -4.38 -18.09
CA ARG A 8 -28.84 -4.81 -17.12
C ARG A 8 -28.38 -4.33 -15.75
N ASP A 9 -29.33 -4.00 -14.88
CA ASP A 9 -29.09 -3.35 -13.59
C ASP A 9 -28.20 -4.19 -12.65
N LEU A 10 -26.89 -4.19 -12.88
CA LEU A 10 -25.87 -4.76 -11.99
C LEU A 10 -25.72 -3.81 -10.81
N ALA A 11 -26.68 -3.87 -9.89
CA ALA A 11 -26.79 -2.93 -8.78
C ALA A 11 -25.88 -3.30 -7.59
N SER A 12 -25.47 -4.57 -7.47
CA SER A 12 -24.56 -5.00 -6.41
C SER A 12 -23.12 -4.91 -6.89
N ALA A 13 -22.32 -4.11 -6.18
CA ALA A 13 -20.93 -3.83 -6.54
C ALA A 13 -20.02 -4.15 -5.35
N THR A 14 -19.02 -5.00 -5.57
CA THR A 14 -18.02 -5.28 -4.54
C THR A 14 -16.62 -4.86 -4.99
N LYS A 15 -16.13 -3.79 -4.38
CA LYS A 15 -14.79 -3.25 -4.60
C LYS A 15 -13.73 -4.23 -4.12
N ARG A 16 -12.63 -4.31 -4.86
CA ARG A 16 -11.45 -5.14 -4.55
C ARG A 16 -10.28 -4.31 -4.08
N SER A 17 -9.43 -4.93 -3.27
CA SER A 17 -8.22 -4.30 -2.74
C SER A 17 -7.18 -4.15 -3.84
N ARG A 18 -6.30 -3.15 -3.70
CA ARG A 18 -5.17 -2.98 -4.63
C ARG A 18 -4.12 -4.05 -4.44
N GLU A 19 -4.06 -4.64 -3.26
CA GLU A 19 -3.18 -5.74 -2.90
C GLU A 19 -3.56 -7.02 -3.66
N ASP A 20 -4.86 -7.28 -3.86
CA ASP A 20 -5.36 -8.45 -4.59
C ASP A 20 -5.12 -8.31 -6.10
N PHE A 21 -5.26 -7.09 -6.62
CA PHE A 21 -5.13 -6.76 -8.04
C PHE A 21 -4.28 -5.49 -8.21
N PRO A 22 -2.94 -5.59 -8.10
CA PRO A 22 -2.06 -4.43 -8.20
C PRO A 22 -2.07 -3.82 -9.60
N VAL A 23 -2.25 -4.66 -10.63
CA VAL A 23 -2.39 -4.25 -12.04
C VAL A 23 -3.70 -4.82 -12.61
N PRO A 24 -4.85 -4.17 -12.37
CA PRO A 24 -6.14 -4.67 -12.87
C PRO A 24 -6.19 -4.80 -14.40
N ASP A 25 -5.39 -4.03 -15.14
CA ASP A 25 -5.31 -4.14 -16.60
C ASP A 25 -4.85 -5.53 -17.08
N LEU A 26 -4.16 -6.31 -16.24
CA LEU A 26 -3.85 -7.72 -16.56
C LEU A 26 -5.11 -8.59 -16.57
N VAL A 27 -6.10 -8.30 -15.73
CA VAL A 27 -7.41 -8.99 -15.78
C VAL A 27 -8.10 -8.68 -17.10
N LYS A 28 -8.10 -7.41 -17.52
CA LYS A 28 -8.66 -7.01 -18.83
C LYS A 28 -7.93 -7.72 -19.97
N PHE A 29 -6.60 -7.79 -19.92
CA PHE A 29 -5.80 -8.45 -20.94
C PHE A 29 -6.13 -9.95 -21.01
N ALA A 30 -6.08 -10.65 -19.87
CA ALA A 30 -6.38 -12.08 -19.78
C ALA A 30 -7.78 -12.38 -20.34
N LEU A 31 -8.80 -11.68 -19.87
CA LEU A 31 -10.17 -12.00 -20.24
C LEU A 31 -10.57 -11.45 -21.61
N GLY A 32 -10.24 -10.19 -21.90
CA GLY A 32 -10.65 -9.53 -23.14
C GLY A 32 -9.75 -9.83 -24.34
N THR A 33 -8.44 -9.97 -24.13
CA THR A 33 -7.49 -10.19 -25.24
C THR A 33 -7.22 -11.66 -25.45
N VAL A 34 -6.92 -12.41 -24.39
CA VAL A 34 -6.61 -13.86 -24.50
C VAL A 34 -7.88 -14.68 -24.66
N LEU A 35 -8.85 -14.52 -23.74
CA LEU A 35 -10.11 -15.29 -23.76
C LEU A 35 -11.23 -14.69 -24.63
N ARG A 36 -11.02 -13.49 -25.18
CA ARG A 36 -11.95 -12.80 -26.10
C ARG A 36 -13.33 -12.53 -25.51
N PHE A 37 -13.42 -12.35 -24.20
CA PHE A 37 -14.68 -11.95 -23.55
C PHE A 37 -15.11 -10.56 -24.02
N PRO A 38 -16.43 -10.28 -24.08
CA PRO A 38 -16.94 -8.97 -24.46
C PRO A 38 -16.39 -7.88 -23.53
N THR A 39 -15.88 -6.81 -24.12
CA THR A 39 -15.36 -5.66 -23.38
C THR A 39 -16.05 -4.38 -23.80
N ALA A 40 -16.31 -3.48 -22.85
CA ALA A 40 -16.68 -2.10 -23.12
C ALA A 40 -15.49 -1.16 -22.84
N GLY A 41 -15.45 -0.07 -23.61
CA GLY A 41 -14.43 0.97 -23.51
C GLY A 41 -14.62 1.89 -22.31
N PRO A 42 -13.89 3.02 -22.28
CA PRO A 42 -14.07 4.04 -21.26
C PRO A 42 -15.49 4.64 -21.31
N GLU A 43 -16.11 4.76 -20.14
CA GLU A 43 -17.42 5.38 -19.90
C GLU A 43 -17.34 6.36 -18.71
N ASP A 44 -18.43 7.01 -18.31
CA ASP A 44 -18.42 7.89 -17.13
C ASP A 44 -17.98 7.11 -15.88
N LYS A 45 -16.87 7.55 -15.27
CA LYS A 45 -16.24 6.96 -14.08
C LYS A 45 -15.77 5.51 -14.23
N VAL A 46 -15.77 4.94 -15.43
CA VAL A 46 -15.31 3.56 -15.72
C VAL A 46 -14.26 3.60 -16.84
N ARG A 47 -13.08 3.03 -16.59
CA ARG A 47 -11.98 2.99 -17.56
C ARG A 47 -12.15 1.86 -18.56
N TRP A 48 -12.65 0.71 -18.10
CA TRP A 48 -13.00 -0.43 -18.93
C TRP A 48 -13.93 -1.37 -18.16
N THR A 49 -14.67 -2.17 -18.92
CA THR A 49 -15.53 -3.23 -18.41
C THR A 49 -15.27 -4.51 -19.20
N VAL A 50 -15.20 -5.65 -18.50
CA VAL A 50 -15.27 -6.98 -19.10
C VAL A 50 -16.54 -7.64 -18.62
N PHE A 51 -17.32 -8.20 -19.54
CA PHE A 51 -18.52 -8.94 -19.21
C PHE A 51 -18.26 -10.45 -19.25
N THR A 52 -18.75 -11.17 -18.25
CA THR A 52 -18.57 -12.62 -18.14
C THR A 52 -19.77 -13.26 -17.43
N MET A 53 -19.86 -14.57 -17.52
CA MET A 53 -20.78 -15.37 -16.74
C MET A 53 -19.98 -16.24 -15.76
N PHE A 54 -20.41 -16.29 -14.50
CA PHE A 54 -19.77 -17.07 -13.45
C PHE A 54 -20.82 -17.92 -12.74
N ASN A 55 -20.71 -19.24 -12.86
CA ASN A 55 -21.70 -20.20 -12.33
C ASN A 55 -23.15 -19.87 -12.73
N GLY A 56 -23.37 -19.47 -13.99
CA GLY A 56 -24.69 -19.10 -14.51
C GLY A 56 -25.19 -17.71 -14.09
N VAL A 57 -24.39 -16.93 -13.35
CA VAL A 57 -24.69 -15.55 -12.97
C VAL A 57 -23.89 -14.59 -13.84
N GLU A 58 -24.57 -13.58 -14.39
CA GLU A 58 -23.91 -12.49 -15.10
C GLU A 58 -23.12 -11.59 -14.15
N VAL A 59 -21.87 -11.32 -14.52
CA VAL A 59 -20.93 -10.51 -13.74
C VAL A 59 -20.21 -9.55 -14.69
N SER A 60 -20.06 -8.30 -14.27
CA SER A 60 -19.13 -7.35 -14.91
C SER A 60 -17.92 -7.11 -14.02
N LEU A 61 -16.76 -6.98 -14.66
CA LEU A 61 -15.49 -6.65 -14.04
C LEU A 61 -15.09 -5.26 -14.53
N GLU A 62 -15.00 -4.30 -13.63
CA GLU A 62 -14.88 -2.88 -13.97
C GLU A 62 -13.69 -2.24 -13.26
N LEU A 63 -12.86 -1.53 -14.02
CA LEU A 63 -11.90 -0.61 -13.44
C LEU A 63 -12.49 0.79 -13.37
N ARG A 64 -13.00 1.17 -12.19
CA ARG A 64 -13.69 2.44 -11.96
C ARG A 64 -12.72 3.49 -11.40
N LYS A 65 -13.15 4.76 -11.36
CA LYS A 65 -12.40 5.87 -10.72
C LYS A 65 -11.87 5.51 -9.32
N PHE A 66 -12.63 4.71 -8.57
CA PHE A 66 -12.30 4.33 -7.20
C PHE A 66 -11.77 2.90 -7.04
N GLY A 67 -11.31 2.28 -8.11
CA GLY A 67 -10.64 0.98 -8.10
C GLY A 67 -11.40 -0.12 -8.84
N PHE A 68 -10.83 -1.32 -8.79
CA PHE A 68 -11.37 -2.50 -9.43
C PHE A 68 -12.59 -3.03 -8.67
N THR A 69 -13.68 -3.28 -9.39
CA THR A 69 -14.98 -3.61 -8.82
C THR A 69 -15.61 -4.75 -9.62
N ILE A 70 -16.22 -5.69 -8.90
CA ILE A 70 -17.00 -6.78 -9.47
C ILE A 70 -18.47 -6.44 -9.28
N CYS A 71 -19.23 -6.28 -10.36
CA CYS A 71 -20.66 -6.00 -10.30
C CYS A 71 -21.46 -7.23 -10.72
N HIS A 72 -22.60 -7.45 -10.05
CA HIS A 72 -23.52 -8.53 -10.36
C HIS A 72 -24.96 -8.07 -10.10
N ALA A 73 -25.94 -8.82 -10.61
CA ALA A 73 -27.35 -8.52 -10.38
C ALA A 73 -27.68 -8.50 -8.86
N ALA A 74 -28.58 -7.59 -8.45
CA ALA A 74 -29.06 -7.53 -7.07
C ALA A 74 -29.70 -8.87 -6.66
N GLY A 75 -29.37 -9.34 -5.45
CA GLY A 75 -29.88 -10.62 -4.93
C GLY A 75 -29.21 -11.87 -5.49
N ALA A 76 -28.36 -11.76 -6.51
CA ALA A 76 -27.60 -12.90 -7.01
C ALA A 76 -26.53 -13.33 -6.00
N LYS A 77 -26.47 -14.64 -5.72
CA LYS A 77 -25.43 -15.24 -4.87
C LYS A 77 -24.21 -15.56 -5.71
N VAL A 78 -23.25 -14.64 -5.74
CA VAL A 78 -21.95 -14.86 -6.38
C VAL A 78 -20.91 -15.17 -5.32
N ASP A 79 -20.21 -16.31 -5.48
CA ASP A 79 -19.04 -16.61 -4.66
C ASP A 79 -17.86 -15.75 -5.13
N ILE A 80 -17.79 -14.54 -4.58
CA ILE A 80 -16.77 -13.56 -4.97
C ILE A 80 -15.36 -14.07 -4.60
N LYS A 81 -15.21 -14.82 -3.50
CA LYS A 81 -13.90 -15.32 -3.09
C LYS A 81 -13.36 -16.31 -4.12
N ARG A 82 -14.20 -17.23 -4.59
CA ARG A 82 -13.82 -18.18 -5.65
C ARG A 82 -13.54 -17.46 -6.97
N LEU A 83 -14.38 -16.51 -7.37
CA LEU A 83 -14.16 -15.71 -8.59
C LEU A 83 -12.82 -14.98 -8.52
N CYS A 84 -12.52 -14.30 -7.41
CA CYS A 84 -11.23 -13.64 -7.23
C CYS A 84 -10.07 -14.62 -7.33
N GLY A 85 -10.16 -15.80 -6.68
CA GLY A 85 -9.11 -16.82 -6.78
C GLY A 85 -8.83 -17.25 -8.23
N GLN A 86 -9.88 -17.41 -9.04
CA GLN A 86 -9.74 -17.73 -10.46
C GLN A 86 -9.14 -16.58 -11.26
N LEU A 87 -9.54 -15.33 -10.99
CA LEU A 87 -8.97 -14.15 -11.62
C LEU A 87 -7.49 -13.99 -11.29
N CYS A 88 -7.10 -14.17 -10.02
CA CYS A 88 -5.70 -14.14 -9.60
C CYS A 88 -4.89 -15.24 -10.31
N HIS A 89 -5.45 -16.43 -10.45
CA HIS A 89 -4.77 -17.50 -11.20
C HIS A 89 -4.62 -17.15 -12.69
N ALA A 90 -5.66 -16.61 -13.32
CA ALA A 90 -5.61 -16.17 -14.72
C ALA A 90 -4.56 -15.06 -14.93
N VAL A 91 -4.48 -14.10 -14.00
CA VAL A 91 -3.45 -13.05 -14.00
C VAL A 91 -2.06 -13.67 -13.87
N ALA A 92 -1.83 -14.56 -12.92
CA ALA A 92 -0.52 -15.19 -12.72
C ALA A 92 -0.04 -15.96 -13.97
N LEU A 93 -0.93 -16.67 -14.65
CA LEU A 93 -0.61 -17.34 -15.92
C LEU A 93 -0.27 -16.33 -17.03
N THR A 94 -1.02 -15.23 -17.08
CA THR A 94 -0.80 -14.15 -18.04
C THR A 94 0.55 -13.48 -17.79
N GLU A 95 0.93 -13.24 -16.53
CA GLU A 95 2.23 -12.69 -16.15
C GLU A 95 3.37 -13.61 -16.57
N GLN A 96 3.25 -14.91 -16.33
CA GLN A 96 4.24 -15.89 -16.78
C GLN A 96 4.43 -15.87 -18.29
N TRP A 97 3.32 -15.78 -19.05
CA TRP A 97 3.38 -15.70 -20.50
C TRP A 97 3.97 -14.38 -21.01
N LEU A 98 3.66 -13.26 -20.34
CA LEU A 98 4.20 -11.94 -20.67
C LEU A 98 5.66 -11.74 -20.20
N ALA A 99 6.19 -12.59 -19.32
CA ALA A 99 7.50 -12.39 -18.70
C ALA A 99 8.64 -12.33 -19.73
N ALA A 100 8.63 -13.21 -20.74
CA ALA A 100 9.64 -13.20 -21.79
C ALA A 100 9.60 -11.90 -22.60
N LEU A 101 8.40 -11.47 -23.01
CA LEU A 101 8.20 -10.20 -23.72
C LEU A 101 8.62 -9.01 -22.87
N ALA A 102 8.27 -8.99 -21.58
CA ALA A 102 8.67 -7.92 -20.67
C ALA A 102 10.21 -7.84 -20.55
N GLN A 103 10.89 -8.98 -20.47
CA GLN A 103 12.34 -9.04 -20.41
C GLN A 103 13.00 -8.52 -21.68
N GLU A 104 12.46 -8.86 -22.85
CA GLU A 104 12.90 -8.31 -24.14
C GLU A 104 12.72 -6.80 -24.21
N GLN A 105 11.57 -6.27 -23.76
CA GLN A 105 11.34 -4.82 -23.71
C GLN A 105 12.31 -4.11 -22.76
N ILE A 106 12.64 -4.72 -21.62
CA ILE A 106 13.65 -4.19 -20.67
C ILE A 106 15.02 -4.13 -21.33
N GLN A 107 15.46 -5.22 -21.98
CA GLN A 107 16.75 -5.27 -22.67
C GLN A 107 16.84 -4.28 -23.82
N ALA A 108 15.73 -4.04 -24.52
CA ALA A 108 15.63 -3.04 -25.58
C ALA A 108 15.54 -1.59 -25.07
N ASN A 109 15.60 -1.35 -23.75
CA ASN A 109 15.33 -0.05 -23.12
C ASN A 109 13.97 0.56 -23.50
N ASN A 110 13.00 -0.27 -23.90
CA ASN A 110 11.65 0.16 -24.24
C ASN A 110 10.74 0.13 -23.00
N VAL A 111 11.21 0.74 -21.92
CA VAL A 111 10.50 0.78 -20.64
C VAL A 111 10.39 2.23 -20.16
N THR A 112 9.21 2.60 -19.69
CA THR A 112 8.99 3.90 -19.07
C THR A 112 9.04 3.76 -17.56
N ILE A 113 10.07 4.32 -16.93
CA ILE A 113 10.16 4.38 -15.47
C ILE A 113 9.44 5.65 -15.00
N ALA A 114 8.37 5.48 -14.23
CA ALA A 114 7.65 6.62 -13.66
C ALA A 114 8.58 7.41 -12.72
N ASN A 115 8.77 8.70 -12.99
CA ASN A 115 9.54 9.57 -12.11
C ASN A 115 8.76 9.84 -10.81
N ARG A 116 9.12 9.11 -9.74
CA ARG A 116 8.56 9.30 -8.39
C ARG A 116 9.47 10.15 -7.49
N ASN A 117 10.38 10.95 -8.05
CA ASN A 117 11.32 11.76 -7.28
C ASN A 117 10.62 12.66 -6.23
N THR A 118 9.48 13.26 -6.59
CA THR A 118 8.72 14.13 -5.67
C THR A 118 8.18 13.37 -4.46
N GLU A 119 7.77 12.11 -4.63
CA GLU A 119 7.31 11.26 -3.55
C GLU A 119 8.48 10.86 -2.64
N PHE A 120 9.59 10.41 -3.22
CA PHE A 120 10.77 9.99 -2.47
C PHE A 120 11.43 11.16 -1.72
N ASP A 121 11.56 12.33 -2.35
CA ASP A 121 12.08 13.54 -1.70
C ASP A 121 11.21 13.96 -0.51
N ARG A 122 9.88 13.91 -0.65
CA ARG A 122 8.96 14.22 0.46
C ARG A 122 9.11 13.24 1.62
N ARG A 123 9.15 11.93 1.35
CA ARG A 123 9.35 10.90 2.38
C ARG A 123 10.70 11.06 3.08
N TYR A 124 11.76 11.29 2.30
CA TYR A 124 13.10 11.55 2.82
C TYR A 124 13.11 12.75 3.77
N ARG A 125 12.59 13.90 3.33
CA ARG A 125 12.54 15.13 4.14
C ARG A 125 11.73 14.95 5.42
N PHE A 126 10.63 14.20 5.35
CA PHE A 126 9.80 13.89 6.52
C PHE A 126 10.58 13.11 7.59
N PHE A 127 11.18 11.97 7.21
CA PHE A 127 11.96 11.16 8.16
C PHE A 127 13.24 11.85 8.62
N ARG A 128 13.86 12.66 7.76
CA ARG A 128 14.99 13.52 8.14
C ARG A 128 14.60 14.51 9.23
N ALA A 129 13.48 15.22 9.06
CA ALA A 129 12.98 16.15 10.07
C ALA A 129 12.66 15.45 11.40
N LEU A 130 12.09 14.23 11.36
CA LEU A 130 11.86 13.42 12.56
C LEU A 130 13.15 13.01 13.25
N ALA A 131 14.14 12.50 12.50
CA ALA A 131 15.45 12.12 13.03
C ALA A 131 16.16 13.32 13.66
N ASP A 132 16.22 14.45 12.96
CA ASP A 132 16.82 15.70 13.45
C ASP A 132 16.13 16.14 14.76
N SER A 133 14.80 16.05 14.83
CA SER A 133 14.06 16.39 16.04
C SER A 133 14.38 15.44 17.21
N ALA A 134 14.50 14.14 16.95
CA ALA A 134 14.79 13.12 17.97
C ALA A 134 16.22 13.29 18.52
N TYR A 135 17.21 13.45 17.64
CA TYR A 135 18.59 13.70 18.05
C TYR A 135 18.76 15.03 18.79
N LYS A 136 18.08 16.11 18.34
CA LYS A 136 18.08 17.39 19.08
C LYS A 136 17.44 17.29 20.46
N ARG A 137 16.44 16.42 20.64
CA ARG A 137 15.84 16.15 21.97
C ARG A 137 16.76 15.29 22.82
N ALA A 138 17.41 14.27 22.25
CA ALA A 138 18.37 13.41 22.93
C ALA A 138 19.57 14.21 23.49
N ALA A 139 20.03 15.22 22.74
CA ALA A 139 21.11 16.11 23.15
C ALA A 139 20.74 17.09 24.28
N LYS A 140 19.45 17.26 24.61
CA LYS A 140 19.01 18.14 25.69
C LYS A 140 18.94 17.38 27.01
N THR A 141 19.51 17.95 28.07
CA THR A 141 19.33 17.42 29.43
C THR A 141 17.86 17.50 29.82
N PRO A 142 17.26 16.43 30.37
CA PRO A 142 15.87 16.45 30.80
C PRO A 142 15.65 17.53 31.87
N ARG A 143 14.54 18.28 31.76
CA ARG A 143 14.16 19.30 32.74
C ARG A 143 13.89 18.62 34.09
N LYS A 144 14.69 18.95 35.12
CA LYS A 144 14.41 18.53 36.50
C LYS A 144 13.13 19.22 36.99
N LYS A 145 12.17 18.45 37.49
CA LYS A 145 11.03 19.01 38.22
C LYS A 145 11.53 19.55 39.58
N PRO A 146 11.08 20.72 40.05
CA PRO A 146 11.46 21.20 41.37
C PRO A 146 10.90 20.23 42.42
N LYS A 147 11.79 19.57 43.19
CA LYS A 147 11.39 18.74 44.33
C LYS A 147 11.16 19.65 45.55
N ALA A 148 10.07 19.43 46.27
CA ALA A 148 9.78 20.09 47.54
C ALA A 148 10.87 19.74 48.58
N LYS A 149 11.27 20.72 49.39
CA LYS A 149 12.34 20.59 50.39
C LYS A 149 11.86 19.71 51.56
N THR A 150 12.18 18.42 51.51
CA THR A 150 12.05 17.51 52.66
C THR A 150 13.46 17.03 53.02
N ALA A 151 13.80 17.02 54.32
CA ALA A 151 15.12 16.58 54.79
C ALA A 151 15.30 15.08 54.47
N LEU A 152 16.12 14.78 53.47
CA LEU A 152 16.47 13.41 53.05
C LEU A 152 17.73 12.94 53.78
N SER A 153 17.79 11.66 54.14
CA SER A 153 19.01 11.04 54.67
C SER A 153 20.11 11.01 53.60
N GLU A 154 21.39 10.90 53.99
CA GLU A 154 22.51 10.81 53.03
C GLU A 154 22.35 9.66 52.03
N MET A 155 21.81 8.51 52.48
CA MET A 155 21.50 7.36 51.62
C MET A 155 20.41 7.67 50.60
N ASP A 156 19.37 8.41 50.98
CA ASP A 156 18.29 8.80 50.07
C ASP A 156 18.74 9.88 49.06
N ALA A 157 19.67 10.75 49.47
CA ALA A 157 20.30 11.72 48.58
C ALA A 157 21.14 11.02 47.50
N ILE A 158 21.92 9.99 47.88
CA ILE A 158 22.68 9.16 46.93
C ILE A 158 21.72 8.40 46.00
N ALA A 159 20.69 7.75 46.52
CA ALA A 159 19.69 7.06 45.69
C ALA A 159 19.01 8.00 44.67
N ALA A 160 18.63 9.21 45.10
CA ALA A 160 18.03 10.21 44.22
C ALA A 160 18.96 10.68 43.08
N THR A 161 20.29 10.69 43.31
CA THR A 161 21.26 11.01 42.25
C THR A 161 21.41 9.87 41.23
N PHE A 162 21.41 8.61 41.69
CA PHE A 162 21.40 7.44 40.79
C PHE A 162 20.10 7.37 39.97
N ASP A 163 18.95 7.68 40.56
CA ASP A 163 17.67 7.74 39.84
C ASP A 163 17.65 8.83 38.76
N ASP A 164 18.23 10.00 39.03
CA ASP A 164 18.33 11.09 38.04
C ASP A 164 19.28 10.72 36.88
N LEU A 165 20.39 10.04 37.19
CA LEU A 165 21.33 9.49 36.22
C LEU A 165 20.67 8.44 35.33
N THR A 166 19.96 7.48 35.93
CA THR A 166 19.26 6.43 35.18
C THR A 166 18.09 6.98 34.36
N ALA A 167 17.37 7.98 34.87
CA ALA A 167 16.31 8.67 34.13
C ALA A 167 16.86 9.43 32.91
N SER A 168 17.98 10.13 33.08
CA SER A 168 18.70 10.80 31.98
C SER A 168 19.19 9.80 30.93
N TRP A 169 19.76 8.68 31.37
CA TRP A 169 20.22 7.61 30.49
C TRP A 169 19.07 6.97 29.71
N ARG A 170 17.94 6.64 30.37
CA ARG A 170 16.73 6.13 29.71
C ARG A 170 16.16 7.12 28.72
N HIS A 171 16.12 8.42 29.06
CA HIS A 171 15.64 9.48 28.18
C HIS A 171 16.49 9.58 26.91
N ASN A 172 17.80 9.66 27.07
CA ASN A 172 18.73 9.79 25.94
C ASN A 172 18.74 8.51 25.07
N SER A 173 18.82 7.34 25.70
CA SER A 173 18.81 6.05 25.00
C SER A 173 17.56 5.87 24.15
N ARG A 174 16.37 6.21 24.70
CA ARG A 174 15.10 6.10 23.95
C ARG A 174 15.07 7.04 22.73
N LEU A 175 15.45 8.29 22.90
CA LEU A 175 15.39 9.29 21.82
C LEU A 175 16.47 9.07 20.75
N SER A 176 17.65 8.60 21.15
CA SER A 176 18.71 8.20 20.22
C SER A 176 18.28 6.98 19.39
N THR A 177 17.59 6.03 20.03
CA THR A 177 17.00 4.87 19.35
C THR A 177 15.87 5.28 18.39
N GLU A 178 14.98 6.20 18.79
CA GLU A 178 13.95 6.80 17.91
C GLU A 178 14.61 7.47 16.68
N GLY A 179 15.65 8.29 16.88
CA GLY A 179 16.40 8.93 15.80
C GLY A 179 17.08 7.93 14.86
N PHE A 180 17.62 6.84 15.39
CA PHE A 180 18.20 5.76 14.61
C PHE A 180 17.15 5.09 13.72
N PHE A 181 15.97 4.75 14.26
CA PHE A 181 14.89 4.16 13.46
C PHE A 181 14.40 5.08 12.35
N TYR A 182 14.27 6.39 12.60
CA TYR A 182 13.94 7.35 11.55
C TYR A 182 15.04 7.44 10.47
N SER A 183 16.31 7.29 10.86
CA SER A 183 17.43 7.25 9.92
C SER A 183 17.44 5.99 9.05
N VAL A 184 17.10 4.84 9.61
CA VAL A 184 16.89 3.61 8.86
C VAL A 184 15.69 3.76 7.91
N ALA A 185 14.60 4.40 8.35
CA ALA A 185 13.43 4.66 7.52
C ALA A 185 13.76 5.54 6.29
N MET A 186 14.67 6.53 6.43
CA MET A 186 15.16 7.33 5.30
C MET A 186 15.80 6.46 4.21
N ALA A 187 16.69 5.54 4.59
CA ALA A 187 17.35 4.64 3.65
C ALA A 187 16.37 3.67 3.00
N ARG A 188 15.40 3.17 3.77
CA ARG A 188 14.40 2.21 3.30
C ARG A 188 13.37 2.83 2.35
N CYS A 189 13.13 4.14 2.44
CA CYS A 189 12.26 4.86 1.50
C CYS A 189 12.75 4.82 0.05
N VAL A 190 14.06 4.61 -0.16
CA VAL A 190 14.68 4.53 -1.50
C VAL A 190 14.70 3.10 -2.04
N LEU A 191 14.58 2.10 -1.17
CA LEU A 191 14.83 0.68 -1.48
C LEU A 191 13.56 -0.19 -1.51
N GLN A 192 12.36 0.35 -1.28
CA GLN A 192 11.15 -0.44 -1.42
C GLN A 192 10.76 -0.57 -2.90
N PRO A 193 10.71 -1.79 -3.47
CA PRO A 193 9.98 -2.00 -4.71
C PRO A 193 8.51 -1.65 -4.47
N ALA A 194 7.92 -0.98 -5.46
CA ALA A 194 6.52 -0.57 -5.45
C ALA A 194 5.57 -1.78 -5.41
#